data_AF-A0A091ID99-F1
#
_entry.id   AF-A0A091ID99-F1
#
_cell.length_a   1.000
_cell.length_b   1.000
_cell.length_c   1.000
_cell.angle_alpha   90.00
_cell.angle_beta   90.00
_cell.angle_gamma   90.00
#
_symmetry.space_group_name_H-M   'P 1'
#
loop_
_entity.id
_entity.type
_entity.pdbx_description
1 polymer ?
#
loop_
_entity_poly.entity_id
_entity_poly.type
_entity_poly.pdbx_seq_one_letter_code
_entity_poly.pdbx_strand_id
1 'polypeptide(L)'
;QVFRDYGFHPLVQRWIIGQCLCLDERTVSSYGIRGDGDTAFLYLLSARMTELTEQRYEEDQARVMLSDADTDSQGHRYNTLPNMSPKKGLAFSKCVDPSVSPQAGWACPKCTFINKPTRPGCEMCSTDRPEDYVVPGGYQPDERERRRLQQEQEGIRQYQQ
;
A
#
# COMPACT_ATOMS: atom_id res chain seq x y z
N GLN A 1 -7.87 19.72 4.52
CA GLN A 1 -7.99 18.36 3.92
C GLN A 1 -7.10 18.35 2.69
N VAL A 2 -6.35 17.27 2.38
CA VAL A 2 -5.31 17.28 1.32
C VAL A 2 -5.77 17.87 -0.02
N PHE A 3 -7.00 17.58 -0.45
CA PHE A 3 -7.55 18.17 -1.67
C PHE A 3 -7.68 19.70 -1.60
N ARG A 4 -8.19 20.22 -0.47
CA ARG A 4 -8.33 21.66 -0.23
C ARG A 4 -6.98 22.36 -0.11
N ASP A 5 -6.04 21.74 0.59
CA ASP A 5 -4.80 22.40 1.00
C ASP A 5 -3.73 22.32 -0.11
N TYR A 6 -3.76 21.28 -0.95
CA TYR A 6 -2.72 21.00 -1.96
C TYR A 6 -3.28 20.76 -3.38
N GLY A 7 -4.59 20.74 -3.58
CA GLY A 7 -5.21 20.55 -4.89
C GLY A 7 -5.20 19.10 -5.41
N PHE A 8 -4.76 18.12 -4.62
CA PHE A 8 -4.79 16.72 -5.06
C PHE A 8 -6.17 16.12 -4.89
N HIS A 9 -6.89 15.88 -5.98
CA HIS A 9 -8.24 15.33 -5.95
C HIS A 9 -8.29 13.94 -5.27
N PRO A 10 -9.32 13.58 -4.48
CA PRO A 10 -9.38 12.29 -3.79
C PRO A 10 -9.18 11.07 -4.70
N LEU A 11 -9.66 11.12 -5.95
CA LEU A 11 -9.49 10.03 -6.91
C LEU A 11 -8.02 9.73 -7.25
N VAL A 12 -7.13 10.72 -7.19
CA VAL A 12 -5.70 10.52 -7.47
C VAL A 12 -4.89 10.15 -6.23
N GLN A 13 -5.50 10.15 -5.05
CA GLN A 13 -4.82 9.88 -3.78
C GLN A 13 -4.77 8.39 -3.48
N ARG A 14 -3.57 7.86 -3.24
CA ARG A 14 -3.39 6.50 -2.71
C ARG A 14 -2.53 6.52 -1.45
N TRP A 15 -3.18 6.25 -0.31
CA TRP A 15 -2.52 6.31 0.99
C TRP A 15 -1.78 5.00 1.29
N ILE A 16 -0.56 5.14 1.81
CA ILE A 16 0.29 4.02 2.24
C ILE A 16 0.65 4.26 3.71
N ILE A 17 0.19 3.37 4.58
CA ILE A 17 0.44 3.41 6.02
C ILE A 17 0.86 2.01 6.47
N GLY A 18 1.95 1.90 7.22
CA GLY A 18 2.44 0.60 7.70
C GLY A 18 2.73 -0.40 6.57
N GLN A 19 3.30 0.07 5.45
CA GLN A 19 3.56 -0.71 4.23
C GLN A 19 2.32 -1.27 3.52
N CYS A 20 1.12 -0.78 3.86
CA CYS A 20 -0.14 -1.24 3.28
C CYS A 20 -0.84 -0.10 2.53
N LEU A 21 -1.44 -0.43 1.38
CA LEU A 21 -2.35 0.48 0.69
C LEU A 21 -3.66 0.58 1.49
N CYS A 22 -4.04 1.80 1.84
CA CYS A 22 -5.23 2.04 2.67
C CYS A 22 -6.53 1.95 1.85
N LEU A 23 -7.58 1.51 2.53
CA LEU A 23 -8.95 1.48 2.06
C LEU A 23 -9.78 2.45 2.91
N ASP A 24 -10.73 3.13 2.29
CA ASP A 24 -11.53 4.18 2.95
C ASP A 24 -12.41 3.65 4.09
N GLU A 25 -12.76 2.36 4.06
CA GLU A 25 -13.62 1.71 5.05
C GLU A 25 -12.90 1.38 6.37
N ARG A 26 -11.57 1.47 6.41
CA ARG A 26 -10.78 1.10 7.59
C ARG A 26 -10.29 2.33 8.33
N THR A 27 -10.23 2.23 9.65
CA THR A 27 -9.71 3.32 10.48
C THR A 27 -8.19 3.42 10.35
N VAL A 28 -7.66 4.63 10.50
CA VAL A 28 -6.21 4.89 10.45
C VAL A 28 -5.45 4.10 11.53
N SER A 29 -6.07 3.90 12.70
CA SER A 29 -5.52 3.07 13.79
C SER A 29 -5.30 1.61 13.38
N SER A 30 -6.13 1.07 12.49
CA SER A 30 -5.96 -0.30 11.98
C SER A 30 -4.73 -0.47 11.10
N TYR A 31 -4.21 0.63 10.54
CA TYR A 31 -2.96 0.68 9.77
C TYR A 31 -1.74 1.05 10.62
N GLY A 32 -1.92 1.27 11.92
CA GLY A 32 -0.83 1.49 12.86
C GLY A 32 -0.58 2.95 13.24
N ILE A 33 -1.43 3.90 12.84
CA ILE A 33 -1.37 5.27 13.40
C ILE A 33 -1.96 5.27 14.81
N ARG A 34 -1.10 5.52 15.79
CA ARG A 34 -1.37 5.53 17.23
C ARG A 34 -1.18 6.90 17.84
N GLY A 35 -0.38 7.77 17.23
CA GLY A 35 -0.20 9.14 17.69
C GLY A 35 0.75 9.96 16.82
N ASP A 36 1.13 11.11 17.37
CA ASP A 36 2.02 12.05 16.71
C ASP A 36 3.39 11.40 16.43
N GLY A 37 3.93 11.66 15.24
CA GLY A 37 5.18 11.08 14.76
C GLY A 37 5.00 9.81 13.93
N ASP A 38 3.82 9.18 13.94
CA ASP A 38 3.52 8.11 13.00
C ASP A 38 3.41 8.65 11.58
N THR A 39 3.97 7.92 10.62
CA THR A 39 4.12 8.39 9.24
C THR A 39 3.10 7.74 8.31
N ALA A 40 2.52 8.56 7.45
CA ALA A 40 1.73 8.14 6.30
C ALA A 40 2.36 8.69 5.02
N PHE A 41 2.31 7.92 3.95
CA PHE A 41 2.77 8.34 2.63
C PHE A 41 1.58 8.46 1.68
N LEU A 42 1.64 9.44 0.79
CA LEU A 42 0.65 9.64 -0.26
C LEU A 42 1.33 9.36 -1.61
N TYR A 43 0.81 8.38 -2.34
CA TYR A 43 1.18 8.11 -3.72
C TYR A 43 0.14 8.72 -4.66
N LEU A 44 0.59 9.56 -5.58
CA LEU A 44 -0.27 10.28 -6.50
C LEU A 44 -0.35 9.55 -7.85
N LEU A 45 -1.57 9.30 -8.29
CA LEU A 45 -1.84 8.83 -9.64
C LEU A 45 -1.96 9.98 -10.61
N SER A 46 -1.69 9.72 -11.88
CA SER A 46 -2.03 10.67 -12.94
C SER A 46 -3.54 10.72 -13.12
N ALA A 47 -4.07 11.89 -13.46
CA ALA A 47 -5.51 12.07 -13.73
C ALA A 47 -6.03 11.08 -14.80
N ARG A 48 -5.19 10.76 -15.80
CA ARG A 48 -5.51 9.78 -16.85
C ARG A 48 -5.75 8.37 -16.32
N MET A 49 -5.05 7.96 -15.27
CA MET A 49 -5.19 6.62 -14.68
C MET A 49 -6.48 6.47 -13.88
N THR A 50 -7.04 7.58 -13.40
CA THR A 50 -8.24 7.59 -12.53
C THR A 50 -9.47 8.14 -13.24
N GLU A 51 -9.37 8.35 -14.56
CA GLU A 51 -10.42 8.94 -15.40
C GLU A 51 -10.94 10.28 -14.83
N LEU A 52 -10.07 11.02 -14.15
CA LEU A 52 -10.43 12.33 -13.58
C LEU A 52 -10.40 13.36 -14.70
N THR A 53 -11.58 13.87 -15.05
CA THR A 53 -11.75 14.95 -16.03
C THR A 53 -11.55 16.32 -15.37
N GLU A 54 -11.18 17.31 -16.18
CA GLU A 54 -11.05 18.71 -15.76
C GLU A 54 -12.38 19.26 -15.23
N GLN A 55 -13.48 19.04 -15.96
CA GLN A 55 -14.82 19.44 -15.52
C GLN A 55 -15.14 18.89 -14.12
N ARG A 56 -14.87 17.60 -13.87
CA ARG A 56 -15.16 16.98 -12.58
C ARG A 56 -14.33 17.60 -11.45
N TYR A 57 -13.07 17.90 -11.74
CA TYR A 57 -12.18 18.57 -10.81
C TYR A 57 -12.70 19.96 -10.44
N GLU A 58 -13.08 20.77 -11.43
CA GLU A 58 -13.62 22.12 -11.21
C GLU A 58 -14.91 22.11 -10.41
N GLU A 59 -15.84 21.21 -10.72
CA GLU A 59 -17.09 21.03 -10.00
C GLU A 59 -16.85 20.67 -8.52
N ASP A 60 -16.00 19.67 -8.25
CA ASP A 60 -15.69 19.27 -6.87
C ASP A 60 -14.88 20.33 -6.12
N GLN A 61 -14.01 21.08 -6.81
CA GLN A 61 -13.30 22.22 -6.23
C GLN A 61 -14.28 23.35 -5.85
N ALA A 62 -15.21 23.70 -6.73
CA ALA A 62 -16.23 24.71 -6.46
C ALA A 62 -17.12 24.30 -5.28
N ARG A 63 -17.51 23.02 -5.19
CA ARG A 63 -18.27 22.49 -4.05
C ARG A 63 -17.54 22.67 -2.72
N VAL A 64 -16.24 22.40 -2.67
CA VAL A 64 -15.43 22.57 -1.45
C VAL A 64 -15.33 24.05 -1.08
N MET A 65 -15.15 24.96 -2.05
CA MET A 65 -15.08 26.41 -1.79
C MET A 65 -16.40 26.97 -1.25
N LEU A 66 -17.54 26.50 -1.78
CA LEU A 66 -18.86 26.93 -1.30
C LEU A 66 -19.15 26.48 0.13
N SER A 67 -18.62 25.33 0.57
CA SER A 67 -18.81 24.84 1.94
C SER A 67 -18.11 25.68 3.01
N ASP A 68 -17.07 26.44 2.66
CA ASP A 68 -16.35 27.31 3.59
C ASP A 68 -17.04 28.68 3.78
N ALA A 69 -17.98 29.04 2.90
CA ALA A 69 -18.73 30.30 3.00
C ALA A 69 -19.85 30.28 4.07
N ASP A 70 -20.20 29.10 4.59
CA ASP A 70 -21.32 28.92 5.53
C ASP A 70 -20.89 28.93 7.02
N THR A 71 -19.60 29.16 7.31
CA THR A 71 -19.04 29.03 8.68
C THR A 71 -18.82 30.33 9.47
N ASP A 72 -19.33 31.48 9.02
CA ASP A 72 -19.15 32.76 9.75
C ASP A 72 -20.20 33.03 10.85
N SER A 73 -20.82 32.00 11.43
CA SER A 73 -21.82 32.20 12.49
C SER A 73 -21.88 31.06 13.50
N GLN A 74 -20.76 30.80 14.18
CA GLN A 74 -20.71 30.55 15.64
C GLN A 74 -19.35 30.00 16.04
N GLY A 75 -18.53 30.83 16.68
CA GLY A 75 -17.36 30.36 17.39
C GLY A 75 -17.74 29.54 18.62
N HIS A 76 -17.43 28.25 18.66
CA HIS A 76 -17.37 27.45 19.90
C HIS A 76 -16.28 26.37 19.82
N ARG A 77 -15.14 26.70 20.45
CA ARG A 77 -14.38 25.90 21.42
C ARG A 77 -14.10 24.41 21.12
N TYR A 78 -12.79 24.15 20.99
CA TYR A 78 -12.05 22.92 21.24
C TYR A 78 -12.63 21.96 22.32
N ASN A 79 -12.38 20.66 22.05
CA ASN A 79 -12.45 19.46 22.90
C ASN A 79 -13.80 18.75 23.07
N THR A 80 -13.90 17.57 22.46
CA THR A 80 -14.48 16.38 23.13
C THR A 80 -13.90 15.08 22.55
N LEU A 81 -13.09 14.41 23.36
CA LEU A 81 -12.93 12.95 23.33
C LEU A 81 -14.31 12.26 23.41
N PRO A 82 -14.45 11.03 22.89
CA PRO A 82 -15.32 10.06 23.54
C PRO A 82 -14.50 8.89 24.10
N ASN A 83 -14.48 8.85 25.43
CA ASN A 83 -14.82 7.70 26.27
C ASN A 83 -14.25 6.31 25.92
N MET A 84 -13.29 5.88 26.75
CA MET A 84 -12.87 4.50 26.88
C MET A 84 -13.97 3.64 27.52
N SER A 85 -14.24 2.45 26.97
CA SER A 85 -14.66 1.30 27.77
C SER A 85 -14.14 0.00 27.15
N PRO A 86 -13.68 -0.97 27.96
CA PRO A 86 -12.81 -2.05 27.51
C PRO A 86 -13.64 -3.25 27.06
N LYS A 87 -13.40 -3.75 25.84
CA LYS A 87 -13.88 -5.09 25.45
C LYS A 87 -12.72 -5.97 25.01
N LYS A 88 -12.51 -6.93 25.91
CA LYS A 88 -11.72 -8.15 25.91
C LYS A 88 -11.40 -8.67 24.51
N GLY A 89 -10.13 -9.05 24.36
CA GLY A 89 -9.52 -9.41 23.10
C GLY A 89 -10.14 -10.62 22.43
N LEU A 90 -9.94 -10.65 21.11
CA LEU A 90 -9.99 -11.84 20.29
C LEU A 90 -8.89 -11.72 19.23
N ALA A 91 -8.36 -12.89 18.91
CA ALA A 91 -7.11 -13.17 18.28
C ALA A 91 -6.88 -12.53 16.90
N PHE A 92 -5.59 -12.43 16.57
CA PHE A 92 -5.04 -12.28 15.22
C PHE A 92 -5.87 -13.01 14.17
N SER A 93 -6.49 -12.26 13.27
CA SER A 93 -7.09 -12.80 12.05
C SER A 93 -6.33 -12.23 10.86
N LYS A 94 -5.45 -13.06 10.30
CA LYS A 94 -4.94 -12.90 8.93
C LYS A 94 -6.15 -12.93 7.99
N CYS A 95 -6.38 -11.87 7.25
CA CYS A 95 -7.27 -11.93 6.09
C CYS A 95 -6.54 -12.73 5.00
N VAL A 96 -6.78 -14.04 4.94
CA VAL A 96 -6.47 -14.86 3.77
C VAL A 96 -7.75 -14.88 2.95
N ASP A 97 -7.72 -14.18 1.82
CA ASP A 97 -8.72 -14.30 0.75
C ASP A 97 -8.60 -15.70 0.13
N PRO A 98 -9.67 -16.51 0.05
CA PRO A 98 -9.57 -17.90 -0.39
C PRO A 98 -9.60 -18.11 -1.92
N SER A 99 -9.49 -17.07 -2.77
CA SER A 99 -9.52 -17.28 -4.23
C SER A 99 -8.27 -16.88 -5.02
N VAL A 100 -7.14 -16.65 -4.37
CA VAL A 100 -5.85 -16.50 -5.07
C VAL A 100 -4.96 -17.66 -4.67
N SER A 101 -4.61 -18.53 -5.62
CA SER A 101 -3.60 -19.57 -5.44
C SER A 101 -2.38 -18.96 -4.75
N PRO A 102 -1.89 -19.50 -3.62
CA PRO A 102 -0.83 -18.87 -2.85
C PRO A 102 0.43 -18.81 -3.73
N GLN A 103 0.73 -17.64 -4.29
CA GLN A 103 2.04 -17.37 -4.86
C GLN A 103 2.98 -17.23 -3.66
N ALA A 104 3.41 -18.38 -3.14
CA ALA A 104 4.23 -18.52 -1.95
C ALA A 104 5.64 -17.98 -2.20
N GLY A 105 5.78 -16.66 -2.22
CA GLY A 105 7.05 -15.93 -2.28
C GLY A 105 7.68 -15.68 -0.90
N TRP A 106 8.79 -14.93 -0.88
CA TRP A 106 9.44 -14.49 0.36
C TRP A 106 9.29 -12.99 0.56
N ALA A 107 8.93 -12.58 1.78
CA ALA A 107 8.83 -11.18 2.15
C ALA A 107 10.23 -10.60 2.42
N CYS A 108 10.55 -9.47 1.78
CA CYS A 108 11.81 -8.79 2.01
C CYS A 108 11.91 -8.28 3.47
N PRO A 109 13.00 -8.60 4.21
CA PRO A 109 13.14 -8.13 5.60
C PRO A 109 13.34 -6.61 5.70
N LYS A 110 13.72 -5.93 4.60
CA LYS A 110 13.93 -4.48 4.56
C LYS A 110 12.70 -3.69 4.12
N CYS A 111 12.06 -4.09 3.03
CA CYS A 111 10.96 -3.33 2.42
C CYS A 111 9.64 -4.09 2.34
N THR A 112 9.55 -5.30 2.90
CA THR A 112 8.34 -6.14 2.98
C THR A 112 7.74 -6.61 1.65
N PHE A 113 8.29 -6.20 0.50
CA PHE A 113 7.87 -6.68 -0.81
C PHE A 113 7.95 -8.21 -0.92
N ILE A 114 6.90 -8.84 -1.46
CA ILE A 114 6.82 -10.29 -1.66
C ILE A 114 7.51 -10.65 -2.98
N ASN A 115 8.72 -11.19 -2.89
CA ASN A 115 9.52 -11.60 -4.04
C ASN A 115 9.13 -13.00 -4.52
N LYS A 116 9.38 -13.27 -5.80
CA LYS A 116 9.25 -14.63 -6.34
C LYS A 116 10.19 -15.61 -5.64
N PRO A 117 9.81 -16.89 -5.48
CA PRO A 117 10.55 -17.86 -4.67
C PRO A 117 12.01 -18.02 -5.09
N THR A 118 12.28 -18.01 -6.40
CA THR A 118 13.62 -18.26 -6.94
C THR A 118 14.52 -17.02 -7.01
N ARG A 119 14.08 -15.84 -6.52
CA ARG A 119 14.89 -14.62 -6.53
C ARG A 119 15.94 -14.65 -5.40
N PRO A 120 17.23 -14.49 -5.70
CA PRO A 120 18.28 -14.44 -4.67
C PRO A 120 18.28 -13.11 -3.89
N GLY A 121 17.72 -12.04 -4.46
CA GLY A 121 17.61 -10.73 -3.83
C GLY A 121 16.32 -10.01 -4.20
N CYS A 122 15.98 -9.00 -3.42
CA CYS A 122 14.70 -8.30 -3.52
C CYS A 122 14.63 -7.48 -4.81
N GLU A 123 13.51 -7.58 -5.53
CA GLU A 123 13.29 -6.83 -6.76
C GLU A 123 13.19 -5.31 -6.56
N MET A 124 12.77 -4.87 -5.38
CA MET A 124 12.58 -3.44 -5.08
C MET A 124 13.81 -2.76 -4.50
N CYS A 125 14.60 -3.47 -3.70
CA CYS A 125 15.67 -2.85 -2.90
C CYS A 125 16.96 -3.67 -2.83
N SER A 126 17.05 -4.77 -3.59
CA SER A 126 18.21 -5.65 -3.68
C SER A 126 18.68 -6.28 -2.37
N THR A 127 17.89 -6.19 -1.31
CA THR A 127 18.17 -6.91 -0.05
C THR A 127 18.15 -8.41 -0.31
N ASP A 128 19.14 -9.11 0.22
CA ASP A 128 19.27 -10.56 0.02
C ASP A 128 18.07 -11.32 0.56
N ARG A 129 17.79 -12.46 -0.09
CA ARG A 129 16.80 -13.42 0.40
C ARG A 129 17.26 -13.96 1.76
N PRO A 130 16.36 -14.10 2.76
CA PRO A 130 16.69 -14.74 4.02
C PRO A 130 17.34 -16.12 3.83
N GLU A 131 18.40 -16.39 4.58
CA GLU A 131 19.19 -17.63 4.45
C GLU A 131 18.38 -18.89 4.77
N ASP A 132 17.37 -18.76 5.64
CA ASP A 132 16.48 -19.83 6.08
C ASP A 132 15.31 -20.10 5.12
N TYR A 133 15.09 -19.24 4.11
CA TYR A 133 14.02 -19.44 3.14
C TYR A 133 14.37 -20.52 2.12
N VAL A 134 13.49 -21.51 2.01
CA VAL A 134 13.58 -22.59 1.03
C VAL A 134 12.48 -22.41 -0.02
N VAL A 135 12.85 -22.56 -1.30
CA VAL A 135 11.87 -22.57 -2.40
C VAL A 135 10.91 -23.75 -2.22
N PRO A 136 9.59 -23.52 -2.14
CA PRO A 136 8.62 -24.60 -1.96
C PRO A 136 8.69 -25.66 -3.06
N GLY A 137 8.69 -26.93 -2.66
CA GLY A 137 8.60 -28.05 -3.60
C GLY A 137 7.26 -28.01 -4.35
N GLY A 138 7.31 -28.08 -5.68
CA GLY A 138 6.13 -27.98 -6.54
C GLY A 138 5.77 -26.57 -6.99
N TYR A 139 6.56 -25.54 -6.62
CA TYR A 139 6.42 -24.21 -7.20
C TYR A 139 6.60 -24.28 -8.73
N GLN A 140 5.66 -23.69 -9.46
CA GLN A 140 5.71 -23.55 -10.91
C GLN A 140 6.04 -22.10 -11.25
N PRO A 141 7.28 -21.79 -11.69
CA PRO A 141 7.63 -20.46 -12.16
C PRO A 141 6.75 -20.07 -13.35
N ASP A 142 6.30 -18.81 -13.36
CA ASP A 142 5.58 -18.25 -14.51
C ASP A 142 6.51 -18.06 -15.72
N GLU A 143 5.94 -17.72 -16.87
CA GLU A 143 6.70 -17.61 -18.12
C GLU A 143 7.85 -16.60 -18.02
N ARG A 144 7.65 -15.47 -17.34
CA ARG A 144 8.67 -14.44 -17.16
C ARG A 144 9.82 -14.95 -16.31
N GLU A 145 9.52 -15.64 -15.22
CA GLU A 145 10.53 -16.21 -14.33
C GLU A 145 11.28 -17.37 -15.00
N ARG A 146 10.59 -18.21 -15.77
CA ARG A 146 11.21 -19.28 -16.58
C ARG A 146 12.25 -18.73 -17.54
N ARG A 147 11.91 -17.67 -18.30
CA ARG A 147 12.85 -17.02 -19.23
C ARG A 147 14.09 -16.49 -18.51
N ARG A 148 13.93 -15.86 -17.34
CA ARG A 148 15.05 -15.39 -16.51
C ARG A 148 15.97 -16.54 -16.09
N LEU A 149 15.39 -17.62 -15.54
CA LEU A 149 16.15 -18.79 -15.08
C LEU A 149 16.92 -19.46 -16.22
N GLN A 150 16.31 -19.53 -17.41
CA GLN A 150 16.97 -20.07 -18.59
C GLN A 150 18.20 -19.24 -19.00
N GLN A 151 18.06 -17.91 -19.06
CA GLN A 151 19.17 -17.00 -19.38
C GLN A 151 20.33 -17.13 -18.37
N GLU A 152 20.01 -17.23 -17.07
CA GLU A 152 21.02 -17.45 -16.02
C GLU A 152 21.76 -18.78 -16.22
N GLN A 153 21.04 -19.87 -16.52
CA GLN A 153 21.63 -21.18 -16.74
C GLN A 153 22.49 -21.23 -18.01
N GLU A 154 22.10 -20.53 -19.07
CA GLU A 154 22.89 -20.38 -20.29
C GLU A 154 24.17 -19.57 -20.03
N GLY A 155 24.07 -18.47 -19.29
CA GLY A 155 25.23 -17.67 -18.89
C GLY A 155 26.23 -18.47 -18.05
N ILE A 156 25.77 -19.27 -17.08
CA ILE A 156 26.63 -20.15 -16.29
C ILE A 156 27.34 -21.18 -17.18
N ARG A 157 26.62 -21.80 -18.12
CA ARG A 157 27.19 -22.77 -19.06
C ARG A 157 28.23 -22.16 -20.01
N GLN A 158 28.05 -20.90 -20.40
CA GLN A 158 29.03 -20.19 -21.22
C GLN A 158 30.31 -19.88 -20.44
N TYR A 159 30.21 -19.51 -19.17
CA TYR A 159 31.38 -19.21 -18.33
C TYR A 159 32.23 -20.45 -18.01
N GLN A 160 31.62 -21.64 -18.02
CA GLN A 160 32.30 -22.90 -17.70
C GLN A 160 33.03 -23.55 -18.89
N GLN A 161 32.89 -23.02 -20.10
CA GLN A 161 33.60 -23.46 -21.31
C GLN A 161 34.84 -22.62 -21.54
#